data_AF-A0A3L9M2P0-F1
#
_entry.id   AF-A0A3L9M2P0-F1
#
_cell.length_a   1.000
_cell.length_b   1.000
_cell.length_c   1.000
_cell.angle_alpha   90.00
_cell.angle_beta   90.00
_cell.angle_gamma   90.00
#
_symmetry.space_group_name_H-M   'P 1'
#
loop_
_entity.id
_entity.type
_entity.pdbx_description
1 polymer ?
#
loop_
_entity_poly.entity_id
_entity_poly.type
_entity_poly.pdbx_seq_one_letter_code
_entity_poly.pdbx_strand_id
1 'polypeptide(L)'
;MKQIFSFLSTLLFFTSAIAQSTSQANEFTVAIFPGCEKIKEREEQFACFQKNLTSNYTRHLQNYVDSFEYLNIGDAAANLKFTIQPDGNLELKQIESNNPIYKEYTVLAFIDMVNELERKRLKIIPSKSTKDGQPLAVSSSFPVNFKLSNKVIETENRLISILKDENTTFEVVLTPDKNIKVYEIGGVKPFYLGKYNSVQELKNTLPYKDLIQDKDELVTLAQSDFQDVKIILQSKNIFHQKDFYTIFIVSEVKKKKIKQLRKYTSLKDFIESPYYAWITRK
;
A
#
# COMPACT_ATOMS: atom_id res chain seq x y z
N MET A 1 -24.63 -2.95 7.00
CA MET A 1 -23.59 -3.41 6.05
C MET A 1 -23.66 -2.52 4.83
N LYS A 2 -22.74 -1.57 4.68
CA LYS A 2 -22.57 -0.79 3.44
C LYS A 2 -21.16 -1.08 2.93
N GLN A 3 -21.07 -1.90 1.89
CA GLN A 3 -19.85 -2.07 1.12
C GLN A 3 -19.54 -0.72 0.45
N ILE A 4 -18.55 0.01 0.96
CA ILE A 4 -17.99 1.15 0.23
C ILE A 4 -17.11 0.52 -0.84
N PHE A 5 -17.66 0.36 -2.03
CA PHE A 5 -16.89 -0.01 -3.22
C PHE A 5 -15.93 1.14 -3.52
N SER A 6 -14.69 1.04 -3.04
CA SER A 6 -13.58 1.72 -3.71
C SER A 6 -13.48 1.07 -5.08
N PHE A 7 -13.95 1.78 -6.12
CA PHE A 7 -13.81 1.32 -7.48
C PHE A 7 -12.32 1.41 -7.80
N LEU A 8 -11.61 0.29 -7.59
CA LEU A 8 -10.43 0.00 -8.37
C LEU A 8 -10.93 -0.16 -9.81
N SER A 9 -11.05 0.96 -10.50
CA SER A 9 -11.32 0.98 -11.92
C SER A 9 -10.02 0.52 -12.58
N THR A 10 -9.82 -0.80 -12.60
CA THR A 10 -9.22 -1.46 -13.75
C THR A 10 -10.12 -1.13 -14.93
N LEU A 11 -9.96 0.09 -15.47
CA LEU A 11 -10.09 0.27 -16.90
C LEU A 11 -9.06 -0.68 -17.49
N LEU A 12 -9.49 -1.92 -17.73
CA LEU A 12 -8.96 -2.78 -18.77
C LEU A 12 -9.21 -2.00 -20.06
N PHE A 13 -8.40 -0.97 -20.31
CA PHE A 13 -8.16 -0.55 -21.66
C PHE A 13 -7.47 -1.76 -22.30
N PHE A 14 -8.29 -2.61 -22.92
CA PHE A 14 -7.90 -3.40 -24.08
C PHE A 14 -7.61 -2.41 -25.23
N THR A 15 -6.77 -1.39 -24.98
CA THR A 15 -6.01 -0.78 -26.05
C THR A 15 -4.92 -1.77 -26.33
N SER A 16 -5.07 -2.47 -27.44
CA SER A 16 -4.10 -3.26 -28.15
C SER A 16 -2.70 -2.62 -28.13
N ALA A 17 -1.98 -2.76 -27.02
CA ALA A 17 -0.53 -2.71 -27.00
C ALA A 17 0.01 -4.10 -27.35
N ILE A 18 -0.50 -4.68 -28.44
CA ILE A 18 0.14 -5.80 -29.15
C ILE A 18 0.81 -5.16 -30.36
N ALA A 19 1.88 -4.42 -30.13
CA ALA A 19 2.68 -3.88 -31.21
C ALA A 19 4.15 -3.73 -30.80
N GLN A 20 4.70 -4.72 -30.08
CA GLN A 20 6.15 -4.85 -29.88
C GLN A 20 6.56 -6.24 -29.35
N SER A 21 6.11 -7.32 -30.00
CA SER A 21 6.75 -8.65 -29.83
C SER A 21 6.42 -9.66 -30.94
N THR A 22 6.05 -9.20 -32.14
CA THR A 22 5.56 -10.10 -33.22
C THR A 22 6.64 -10.92 -33.91
N SER A 23 7.94 -10.72 -33.66
CA SER A 23 8.98 -11.63 -34.19
C SER A 23 9.41 -12.74 -33.22
N GLN A 24 9.26 -12.56 -31.90
CA GLN A 24 9.63 -13.56 -30.88
C GLN A 24 8.47 -14.45 -30.44
N ALA A 25 7.23 -14.11 -30.79
CA ALA A 25 6.06 -14.88 -30.36
C ALA A 25 6.20 -16.38 -30.69
N ASN A 26 6.74 -16.78 -31.84
CA ASN A 26 6.74 -18.21 -32.21
C ASN A 26 7.89 -19.06 -31.62
N GLU A 27 8.77 -18.50 -30.80
CA GLU A 27 9.96 -19.23 -30.31
C GLU A 27 9.75 -19.94 -28.97
N PHE A 28 8.64 -19.68 -28.27
CA PHE A 28 8.34 -20.31 -26.99
C PHE A 28 6.83 -20.42 -26.70
N THR A 29 6.46 -21.38 -25.86
CA THR A 29 5.10 -21.54 -25.33
C THR A 29 4.79 -20.46 -24.30
N VAL A 30 3.51 -20.15 -24.12
CA VAL A 30 3.07 -19.21 -23.07
C VAL A 30 3.20 -19.88 -21.70
N ALA A 31 3.60 -19.11 -20.68
CA ALA A 31 3.59 -19.59 -19.30
C ALA A 31 2.13 -19.80 -18.82
N ILE A 32 1.88 -20.86 -18.06
CA ILE A 32 0.53 -21.24 -17.65
C ILE A 32 0.36 -20.94 -16.16
N PHE A 33 -0.57 -20.05 -15.84
CA PHE A 33 -0.92 -19.74 -14.45
C PHE A 33 -1.75 -20.90 -13.86
N PRO A 34 -1.60 -21.22 -12.57
CA PRO A 34 -2.42 -22.24 -11.90
C PRO A 34 -3.92 -22.04 -12.18
N GLY A 35 -4.58 -23.07 -12.70
CA GLY A 35 -5.98 -23.06 -13.13
C GLY A 35 -6.23 -22.82 -14.63
N CYS A 36 -5.19 -22.54 -15.42
CA CYS A 36 -5.29 -22.36 -16.88
C CYS A 36 -4.87 -23.61 -17.69
N GLU A 37 -4.60 -24.75 -17.05
CA GLU A 37 -3.92 -25.91 -17.66
C GLU A 37 -4.73 -26.61 -18.75
N LYS A 38 -6.05 -26.49 -18.71
CA LYS A 38 -6.96 -27.16 -19.68
C LYS A 38 -7.13 -26.37 -20.98
N ILE A 39 -6.70 -25.11 -21.02
CA ILE A 39 -6.82 -24.26 -22.20
C ILE A 39 -5.73 -24.67 -23.19
N LYS A 40 -6.11 -24.91 -24.45
CA LYS A 40 -5.18 -25.36 -25.50
C LYS A 40 -4.74 -24.24 -26.41
N GLU A 41 -5.64 -23.31 -26.72
CA GLU A 41 -5.36 -22.20 -27.61
C GLU A 41 -4.44 -21.20 -26.94
N ARG A 42 -3.37 -20.84 -27.64
CA ARG A 42 -2.29 -20.01 -27.09
C ARG A 42 -2.77 -18.65 -26.63
N GLU A 43 -3.62 -17.99 -27.42
CA GLU A 43 -4.15 -16.67 -27.10
C GLU A 43 -5.05 -16.73 -25.87
N GLU A 44 -5.88 -17.76 -25.76
CA GLU A 44 -6.73 -18.00 -24.59
C GLU A 44 -5.90 -18.34 -23.34
N GLN A 45 -4.81 -19.11 -23.48
CA GLN A 45 -3.87 -19.39 -22.39
C GLN A 45 -3.24 -18.10 -21.87
N PHE A 46 -2.79 -17.23 -22.77
CA PHE A 46 -2.19 -15.94 -22.42
C PHE A 46 -3.21 -15.02 -21.73
N ALA A 47 -4.43 -14.94 -22.26
CA ALA A 47 -5.51 -14.17 -21.65
C ALA A 47 -5.86 -14.69 -20.25
N CYS A 48 -5.93 -16.01 -20.06
CA CYS A 48 -6.15 -16.63 -18.76
C CYS A 48 -5.01 -16.34 -17.78
N PHE A 49 -3.75 -16.46 -18.23
CA PHE A 49 -2.57 -16.13 -17.45
C PHE A 49 -2.63 -14.68 -16.95
N GLN A 50 -2.82 -13.71 -17.86
CA GLN A 50 -2.88 -12.30 -17.51
C GLN A 50 -4.02 -11.99 -16.55
N LYS A 51 -5.22 -12.55 -16.80
CA LYS A 51 -6.39 -12.36 -15.95
C LYS A 51 -6.15 -12.85 -14.53
N ASN A 52 -5.66 -14.08 -14.37
CA ASN A 52 -5.46 -14.67 -13.05
C ASN A 52 -4.31 -14.02 -12.29
N LEU A 53 -3.20 -13.71 -12.96
CA LEU A 53 -2.09 -12.97 -12.36
C LEU A 53 -2.56 -11.60 -11.87
N THR A 54 -3.21 -10.82 -12.74
CA THR A 54 -3.72 -9.48 -12.40
C THR A 54 -4.74 -9.55 -11.27
N SER A 55 -5.72 -10.45 -11.35
CA SER A 55 -6.73 -10.61 -10.31
C SER A 55 -6.13 -11.02 -8.96
N ASN A 56 -5.12 -11.89 -8.97
CA ASN A 56 -4.45 -12.32 -7.75
C ASN A 56 -3.66 -11.16 -7.13
N TYR A 57 -2.83 -10.48 -7.93
CA TYR A 57 -2.10 -9.28 -7.52
C TYR A 57 -3.03 -8.19 -6.98
N THR A 58 -4.10 -7.87 -7.70
CA THR A 58 -5.08 -6.83 -7.32
C THR A 58 -5.71 -7.12 -5.96
N ARG A 59 -6.04 -8.39 -5.67
CA ARG A 59 -6.57 -8.78 -4.36
C ARG A 59 -5.60 -8.49 -3.22
N HIS A 60 -4.29 -8.67 -3.43
CA HIS A 60 -3.29 -8.30 -2.43
C HIS A 60 -3.12 -6.79 -2.31
N LEU A 61 -3.18 -6.06 -3.42
CA LEU A 61 -3.13 -4.59 -3.41
C LEU A 61 -4.31 -3.98 -2.63
N GLN A 62 -5.47 -4.63 -2.64
CA GLN A 62 -6.66 -4.18 -1.92
C GLN A 62 -6.46 -4.09 -0.40
N ASN A 63 -5.58 -4.92 0.18
CA ASN A 63 -5.25 -4.88 1.61
C ASN A 63 -4.58 -3.55 2.04
N TYR A 64 -4.11 -2.77 1.07
CA TYR A 64 -3.42 -1.50 1.29
C TYR A 64 -4.27 -0.27 0.99
N VAL A 65 -5.53 -0.45 0.56
CA VAL A 65 -6.42 0.68 0.18
C VAL A 65 -6.64 1.65 1.33
N ASP A 66 -6.86 1.15 2.56
CA ASP A 66 -7.03 2.01 3.73
C ASP A 66 -5.79 2.87 4.00
N SER A 67 -4.60 2.32 3.76
CA SER A 67 -3.34 3.07 3.85
C SER A 67 -3.23 4.12 2.75
N PHE A 68 -3.73 3.84 1.55
CA PHE A 68 -3.79 4.81 0.45
C PHE A 68 -4.73 5.97 0.77
N GLU A 69 -5.91 5.68 1.34
CA GLU A 69 -6.85 6.70 1.79
C GLU A 69 -6.25 7.53 2.93
N TYR A 70 -5.64 6.87 3.93
CA TYR A 70 -5.04 7.55 5.06
C TYR A 70 -3.86 8.44 4.68
N LEU A 71 -2.98 7.97 3.79
CA LEU A 71 -1.84 8.73 3.29
C LEU A 71 -2.26 9.67 2.14
N ASN A 72 -3.53 9.65 1.75
CA ASN A 72 -4.10 10.45 0.67
C ASN A 72 -3.25 10.33 -0.61
N ILE A 73 -2.90 9.08 -0.94
CA ILE A 73 -2.25 8.74 -2.20
C ILE A 73 -3.30 8.98 -3.28
N GLY A 74 -3.08 9.99 -4.11
CA GLY A 74 -4.00 10.34 -5.20
C GLY A 74 -4.00 9.29 -6.32
N ASP A 75 -4.25 9.74 -7.55
CA ASP A 75 -4.15 8.84 -8.70
C ASP A 75 -2.69 8.43 -8.88
N ALA A 76 -2.45 7.13 -8.87
CA ALA A 76 -1.12 6.56 -8.96
C ALA A 76 -1.09 5.45 -10.00
N ALA A 77 0.02 5.35 -10.70
CA ALA A 77 0.27 4.32 -11.69
C ALA A 77 1.63 3.69 -11.42
N ALA A 78 1.70 2.39 -11.62
CA ALA A 78 2.94 1.62 -11.57
C ALA A 78 2.98 0.63 -12.74
N ASN A 79 4.18 0.39 -13.28
CA ASN A 79 4.43 -0.69 -14.21
C ASN A 79 5.39 -1.69 -13.54
N LEU A 80 4.90 -2.91 -13.28
CA LEU A 80 5.72 -3.96 -12.69
C LEU A 80 6.38 -4.75 -13.80
N LYS A 81 7.71 -4.89 -13.74
CA LYS A 81 8.49 -5.78 -14.59
C LYS A 81 9.00 -6.94 -13.74
N PHE A 82 8.73 -8.16 -14.17
CA PHE A 82 9.12 -9.38 -13.47
C PHE A 82 9.52 -10.46 -14.46
N THR A 83 10.18 -11.50 -13.95
CA THR A 83 10.57 -12.67 -14.72
C THR A 83 9.89 -13.91 -14.15
N ILE A 84 9.34 -14.74 -15.04
CA ILE A 84 8.91 -16.11 -14.71
C ILE A 84 10.12 -16.99 -14.93
N GLN A 85 10.65 -17.57 -13.86
CA GLN A 85 11.86 -18.38 -13.88
C GLN A 85 11.59 -19.80 -14.44
N PRO A 86 12.61 -20.52 -14.91
CA PRO A 86 12.49 -21.90 -15.42
C PRO A 86 11.88 -22.90 -14.43
N ASP A 87 11.87 -22.58 -13.14
CA ASP A 87 11.27 -23.39 -12.06
C ASP A 87 9.83 -23.00 -11.72
N GLY A 88 9.28 -22.00 -12.43
CA GLY A 88 7.93 -21.46 -12.23
C GLY A 88 7.81 -20.35 -11.19
N ASN A 89 8.92 -19.92 -10.57
CA ASN A 89 8.91 -18.84 -9.59
C ASN A 89 8.84 -17.46 -10.26
N LEU A 90 8.25 -16.49 -9.56
CA LEU A 90 8.17 -15.10 -10.00
C LEU A 90 9.25 -14.28 -9.32
N GLU A 91 10.01 -13.52 -10.10
CA GLU A 91 11.02 -12.61 -9.58
C GLU A 91 10.75 -11.19 -10.05
N LEU A 92 10.51 -10.28 -9.11
CA LEU A 92 10.35 -8.86 -9.41
C LEU A 92 11.69 -8.26 -9.85
N LYS A 93 11.74 -7.63 -11.03
CA LYS A 93 12.95 -7.01 -11.57
C LYS A 93 12.98 -5.51 -11.38
N GLN A 94 11.87 -4.85 -11.66
CA GLN A 94 11.79 -3.39 -11.60
C GLN A 94 10.35 -2.94 -11.41
N ILE A 95 10.17 -1.80 -10.71
CA ILE A 95 8.91 -1.07 -10.70
C ILE A 95 9.18 0.39 -11.06
N GLU A 96 8.45 0.87 -12.05
CA GLU A 96 8.37 2.27 -12.45
C GLU A 96 7.04 2.82 -11.94
N SER A 97 7.06 3.90 -11.15
CA SER A 97 5.83 4.51 -10.64
C SER A 97 5.95 6.02 -10.56
N ASN A 98 4.83 6.71 -10.77
CA ASN A 98 4.73 8.16 -10.61
C ASN A 98 4.55 8.59 -9.14
N ASN A 99 4.44 7.66 -8.20
CA ASN A 99 4.28 7.95 -6.77
C ASN A 99 5.16 7.00 -5.93
N PRO A 100 6.10 7.51 -5.13
CA PRO A 100 7.06 6.68 -4.39
C PRO A 100 6.39 5.85 -3.29
N ILE A 101 5.37 6.37 -2.61
CA ILE A 101 4.63 5.62 -1.60
C ILE A 101 3.85 4.47 -2.27
N TYR A 102 3.16 4.75 -3.37
CA TYR A 102 2.41 3.73 -4.12
C TYR A 102 3.33 2.64 -4.67
N LYS A 103 4.53 3.00 -5.14
CA LYS A 103 5.56 2.05 -5.59
C LYS A 103 5.84 0.98 -4.54
N GLU A 104 5.96 1.37 -3.27
CA GLU A 104 6.30 0.42 -2.21
C GLU A 104 5.18 -0.56 -1.91
N TYR A 105 3.95 -0.07 -1.80
CA TYR A 105 2.80 -0.95 -1.60
C TYR A 105 2.55 -1.86 -2.81
N THR A 106 2.92 -1.41 -4.01
CA THR A 106 2.94 -2.23 -5.22
C THR A 106 3.97 -3.37 -5.10
N VAL A 107 5.17 -3.12 -4.55
CA VAL A 107 6.15 -4.17 -4.22
C VAL A 107 5.59 -5.14 -3.18
N LEU A 108 5.03 -4.63 -2.08
CA LEU A 108 4.51 -5.45 -0.99
C LEU A 108 3.37 -6.37 -1.47
N ALA A 109 2.43 -5.84 -2.27
CA ALA A 109 1.36 -6.64 -2.86
C ALA A 109 1.88 -7.74 -3.79
N PHE A 110 2.96 -7.47 -4.55
CA PHE A 110 3.61 -8.49 -5.36
C PHE A 110 4.25 -9.59 -4.50
N ILE A 111 4.96 -9.20 -3.43
CA ILE A 111 5.57 -10.14 -2.48
C ILE A 111 4.50 -11.00 -1.80
N ASP A 112 3.39 -10.40 -1.36
CA ASP A 112 2.29 -11.14 -0.72
C ASP A 112 1.65 -12.15 -1.67
N MET A 113 1.49 -11.79 -2.95
CA MET A 113 1.00 -12.68 -3.99
C MET A 113 1.93 -13.88 -4.18
N VAL A 114 3.25 -13.64 -4.29
CA VAL A 114 4.25 -14.72 -4.43
C VAL A 114 4.24 -15.63 -3.21
N ASN A 115 4.27 -15.06 -2.00
CA ASN A 115 4.20 -15.80 -0.75
C ASN A 115 2.92 -16.65 -0.65
N GLU A 116 1.79 -16.15 -1.14
CA GLU A 116 0.56 -16.94 -1.17
C GLU A 116 0.66 -18.13 -2.12
N LEU A 117 1.19 -17.93 -3.33
CA LEU A 117 1.40 -19.00 -4.31
C LEU A 117 2.30 -20.10 -3.71
N GLU A 118 3.41 -19.72 -3.09
CA GLU A 118 4.34 -20.63 -2.43
C GLU A 118 3.68 -21.41 -1.29
N ARG A 119 2.98 -20.71 -0.38
CA ARG A 119 2.26 -21.32 0.75
C ARG A 119 1.20 -22.32 0.27
N LYS A 120 0.52 -22.02 -0.82
CA LYS A 120 -0.48 -22.91 -1.45
C LYS A 120 0.15 -23.99 -2.34
N ARG A 121 1.48 -24.00 -2.49
CA ARG A 121 2.25 -24.87 -3.40
C ARG A 121 1.75 -24.78 -4.85
N LEU A 122 1.30 -23.60 -5.26
CA LEU A 122 0.89 -23.30 -6.61
C LEU A 122 2.10 -22.75 -7.37
N LYS A 123 2.44 -23.37 -8.51
CA LYS A 123 3.55 -22.93 -9.36
C LYS A 123 3.05 -22.61 -10.76
N ILE A 124 3.60 -21.55 -11.34
CA ILE A 124 3.39 -21.24 -12.76
C ILE A 124 4.15 -22.29 -13.58
N ILE A 125 3.49 -22.87 -14.57
CA ILE A 125 4.20 -23.72 -15.53
C ILE A 125 4.99 -22.76 -16.44
N PRO A 126 6.33 -22.85 -16.48
CA PRO A 126 7.14 -21.92 -17.22
C PRO A 126 6.91 -22.05 -18.73
N SER A 127 7.21 -20.97 -19.44
CA SER A 127 7.37 -21.01 -20.89
C SER A 127 8.45 -22.00 -21.29
N LYS A 128 8.26 -22.69 -22.42
CA LYS A 128 9.22 -23.64 -22.99
C LYS A 128 9.61 -23.23 -24.39
N SER A 129 10.87 -23.39 -24.74
CA SER A 129 11.35 -23.23 -26.12
C SER A 129 10.59 -24.17 -27.06
N THR A 130 10.16 -23.67 -28.22
CA THR A 130 9.51 -24.50 -29.26
C THR A 130 10.50 -25.42 -29.98
N LYS A 131 11.81 -25.19 -29.84
CA LYS A 131 12.87 -25.95 -30.52
C LYS A 131 13.27 -27.23 -29.78
N ASP A 132 13.44 -27.14 -28.47
CA ASP A 132 14.00 -28.20 -27.62
C ASP A 132 13.14 -28.51 -26.38
N GLY A 133 12.03 -27.80 -26.18
CA GLY A 133 11.12 -28.02 -25.06
C GLY A 133 11.66 -27.59 -23.69
N GLN A 134 12.84 -26.96 -23.64
CA GLN A 134 13.46 -26.56 -22.38
C GLN A 134 12.73 -25.36 -21.74
N PRO A 135 12.54 -25.36 -20.41
CA PRO A 135 11.99 -24.20 -19.71
C PRO A 135 12.88 -22.96 -19.86
N LEU A 136 12.25 -21.80 -20.07
CA LEU A 136 12.94 -20.52 -20.28
C LEU A 136 12.49 -19.49 -19.25
N ALA A 137 13.44 -18.62 -18.88
CA ALA A 137 13.12 -17.40 -18.14
C ALA A 137 12.44 -16.41 -19.09
N VAL A 138 11.21 -15.99 -18.77
CA VAL A 138 10.46 -15.03 -19.59
C VAL A 138 10.14 -13.77 -18.79
N SER A 139 10.58 -12.64 -19.32
CA SER A 139 10.24 -11.32 -18.78
C SER A 139 8.84 -10.92 -19.19
N SER A 140 8.07 -10.40 -18.23
CA SER A 140 6.73 -9.89 -18.44
C SER A 140 6.54 -8.60 -17.66
N SER A 141 5.53 -7.84 -18.05
CA SER A 141 5.15 -6.63 -17.35
C SER A 141 3.64 -6.42 -17.41
N PHE A 142 3.08 -5.86 -16.35
CA PHE A 142 1.71 -5.36 -16.40
C PHE A 142 1.58 -4.00 -15.68
N PRO A 143 0.79 -3.07 -16.24
CA PRO A 143 0.48 -1.81 -15.61
C PRO A 143 -0.58 -2.00 -14.52
N VAL A 144 -0.44 -1.24 -13.43
CA VAL A 144 -1.37 -1.20 -12.31
C VAL A 144 -1.71 0.25 -12.02
N ASN A 145 -2.99 0.57 -12.09
CA ASN A 145 -3.50 1.90 -11.82
C ASN A 145 -4.34 1.87 -10.54
N PHE A 146 -4.12 2.87 -9.69
CA PHE A 146 -4.94 3.16 -8.52
C PHE A 146 -5.57 4.54 -8.70
N LYS A 147 -6.87 4.62 -8.40
CA LYS A 147 -7.62 5.87 -8.37
C LYS A 147 -8.25 6.01 -7.00
N LEU A 148 -7.92 7.10 -6.32
CA LEU A 148 -8.52 7.42 -5.04
C LEU A 148 -9.94 7.96 -5.28
N SER A 149 -10.94 7.29 -4.69
CA SER A 149 -12.35 7.66 -4.89
C SER A 149 -12.68 9.06 -4.34
N ASN A 150 -12.02 9.46 -3.25
CA ASN A 150 -12.22 10.75 -2.60
C ASN A 150 -10.87 11.45 -2.42
N LYS A 151 -10.42 12.19 -3.44
CA LYS A 151 -9.23 13.01 -3.33
C LYS A 151 -9.46 14.15 -2.35
N VAL A 152 -8.53 14.33 -1.42
CA VAL A 152 -8.51 15.52 -0.56
C VAL A 152 -7.29 16.36 -0.86
N ILE A 153 -7.45 17.67 -0.91
CA ILE A 153 -6.34 18.60 -1.06
C ILE A 153 -5.88 18.98 0.35
N GLU A 154 -4.70 18.51 0.73
CA GLU A 154 -4.05 18.91 1.98
C GLU A 154 -3.12 20.08 1.68
N THR A 155 -3.33 21.21 2.36
CA THR A 155 -2.50 22.43 2.21
C THR A 155 -1.46 22.58 3.31
N GLU A 156 -1.58 21.80 4.38
CA GLU A 156 -0.73 21.85 5.57
C GLU A 156 -0.16 20.46 5.84
N ASN A 157 0.91 20.40 6.65
CA ASN A 157 1.47 19.13 7.04
C ASN A 157 0.53 18.45 8.04
N ARG A 158 0.47 17.11 8.01
CA ARG A 158 -0.38 16.32 8.90
C ARG A 158 0.44 15.32 9.70
N LEU A 159 0.28 15.32 11.01
CA LEU A 159 0.78 14.29 11.90
C LEU A 159 0.11 12.95 11.55
N ILE A 160 0.93 11.95 11.22
CA ILE A 160 0.48 10.60 10.84
C ILE A 160 0.90 9.51 11.83
N SER A 161 1.87 9.78 12.69
CA SER A 161 2.24 8.88 13.78
C SER A 161 3.03 9.62 14.85
N ILE A 162 3.02 9.08 16.07
CA ILE A 162 3.91 9.47 17.16
C ILE A 162 4.76 8.27 17.53
N LEU A 163 6.08 8.45 17.57
CA LEU A 163 7.03 7.46 18.11
C LEU A 163 7.55 7.98 19.46
N LYS A 164 7.86 7.07 20.38
CA LYS A 164 8.35 7.43 21.70
C LYS A 164 9.58 6.62 22.06
N ASP A 165 10.62 7.34 22.45
CA ASP A 165 11.76 6.85 23.20
C ASP A 165 11.65 7.40 24.62
N GLU A 166 12.23 6.76 25.63
CA GLU A 166 11.97 6.96 27.07
C GLU A 166 11.68 8.41 27.50
N ASN A 167 12.48 9.36 26.99
CA ASN A 167 12.36 10.80 27.28
C ASN A 167 12.04 11.67 26.07
N THR A 168 11.89 11.08 24.87
CA THR A 168 11.83 11.81 23.61
C THR A 168 10.61 11.38 22.81
N THR A 169 9.84 12.37 22.34
CA THR A 169 8.70 12.12 21.44
C THR A 169 9.06 12.52 20.04
N PHE A 170 8.79 11.67 19.06
CA PHE A 170 8.98 11.98 17.65
C PHE A 170 7.64 12.07 16.94
N GLU A 171 7.43 13.18 16.23
CA GLU A 171 6.28 13.36 15.35
C GLU A 171 6.66 12.96 13.93
N VAL A 172 5.92 12.01 13.37
CA VAL A 172 6.01 11.61 11.97
C VAL A 172 4.92 12.32 11.21
N VAL A 173 5.31 13.15 10.26
CA VAL A 173 4.45 14.13 9.61
C VAL A 173 4.45 13.92 8.09
N LEU A 174 3.26 13.79 7.50
CA LEU A 174 3.05 13.79 6.06
C LEU A 174 2.92 15.23 5.55
N THR A 175 3.64 15.56 4.49
CA THR A 175 3.56 16.87 3.84
C THR A 175 2.58 16.87 2.67
N PRO A 176 2.10 18.04 2.20
CA PRO A 176 1.27 18.16 1.00
C PRO A 176 1.88 17.50 -0.25
N ASP A 177 3.21 17.57 -0.40
CA ASP A 177 3.98 16.97 -1.49
C ASP A 177 4.33 15.47 -1.25
N LYS A 178 3.65 14.83 -0.30
CA LYS A 178 3.69 13.39 -0.01
C LYS A 178 5.07 12.88 0.42
N ASN A 179 5.82 13.73 1.09
CA ASN A 179 7.03 13.33 1.81
C ASN A 179 6.71 13.11 3.28
N ILE A 180 7.55 12.33 3.95
CA ILE A 180 7.47 12.13 5.39
C ILE A 180 8.59 12.92 6.03
N LYS A 181 8.26 13.74 7.02
CA LYS A 181 9.21 14.47 7.85
C LYS A 181 9.11 13.96 9.27
N VAL A 182 10.25 13.94 9.96
CA VAL A 182 10.29 13.56 11.37
C VAL A 182 10.82 14.74 12.20
N TYR A 183 10.14 14.99 13.30
CA TYR A 183 10.49 16.04 14.25
C TYR A 183 10.64 15.48 15.65
N GLU A 184 11.63 15.94 16.38
CA GLU A 184 11.76 15.73 17.82
C GLU A 184 10.93 16.77 18.59
N ILE A 185 10.14 16.31 19.56
CA ILE A 185 9.30 17.11 20.43
C ILE A 185 9.76 16.93 21.88
N GLY A 186 10.13 18.03 22.53
CA GLY A 186 10.63 18.03 23.91
C GLY A 186 11.27 19.36 24.34
N GLY A 187 11.71 20.20 23.39
CA GLY A 187 12.25 21.54 23.64
C GLY A 187 11.26 22.69 23.40
N VAL A 188 11.77 23.93 23.39
CA VAL A 188 10.99 25.16 23.13
C VAL A 188 10.35 25.16 21.73
N LYS A 189 10.99 24.48 20.77
CA LYS A 189 10.50 24.33 19.40
C LYS A 189 10.75 22.90 18.91
N PRO A 190 9.90 22.36 18.02
CA PRO A 190 10.18 21.11 17.32
C PRO A 190 11.52 21.17 16.59
N PHE A 191 12.33 20.12 16.69
CA PHE A 191 13.60 19.99 15.98
C PHE A 191 13.45 19.06 14.78
N TYR A 192 13.79 19.51 13.58
CA TYR A 192 13.66 18.71 12.36
C TYR A 192 14.81 17.71 12.21
N LEU A 193 14.48 16.43 12.06
CA LEU A 193 15.46 15.34 12.03
C LEU A 193 15.72 14.78 10.63
N GLY A 194 14.76 14.89 9.70
CA GLY A 194 14.94 14.35 8.36
C GLY A 194 13.67 14.26 7.53
N LYS A 195 13.88 14.01 6.23
CA LYS A 195 12.86 13.77 5.22
C LYS A 195 13.08 12.39 4.62
N TYR A 196 11.98 11.67 4.46
CA TYR A 196 11.87 10.33 3.92
C TYR A 196 10.86 10.33 2.79
N ASN A 197 11.12 9.53 1.77
CA ASN A 197 10.24 9.41 0.62
C ASN A 197 9.04 8.51 0.90
N SER A 198 9.08 7.74 2.00
CA SER A 198 8.05 6.77 2.33
C SER A 198 8.03 6.28 3.79
N VAL A 199 6.94 5.59 4.15
CA VAL A 199 6.77 4.97 5.47
C VAL A 199 7.75 3.80 5.64
N GLN A 200 8.05 3.06 4.58
CA GLN A 200 8.96 1.92 4.64
C GLN A 200 10.42 2.36 4.79
N GLU A 201 10.82 3.47 4.15
CA GLU A 201 12.15 4.07 4.34
C GLU A 201 12.34 4.45 5.81
N LEU A 202 11.34 5.11 6.41
CA LEU A 202 11.35 5.44 7.83
C LEU A 202 11.41 4.17 8.70
N LYS A 203 10.63 3.13 8.36
CA LYS A 203 10.59 1.86 9.10
C LYS A 203 11.93 1.12 9.11
N ASN A 204 12.80 1.39 8.14
CA ASN A 204 14.13 0.77 8.05
C ASN A 204 15.27 1.68 8.53
N THR A 205 14.96 2.89 9.02
CA THR A 205 15.96 3.87 9.44
C THR A 205 16.10 3.89 10.96
N LEU A 206 17.33 3.83 11.47
CA LEU A 206 17.61 4.04 12.90
C LEU A 206 17.53 5.54 13.25
N PRO A 207 17.07 5.90 14.46
CA PRO A 207 16.60 5.01 15.53
C PRO A 207 15.13 4.55 15.37
N TYR A 208 14.39 5.11 14.42
CA TYR A 208 12.93 4.95 14.33
C TYR A 208 12.47 3.52 14.17
N LYS A 209 13.23 2.67 13.46
CA LYS A 209 12.97 1.25 13.32
C LYS A 209 12.67 0.57 14.67
N ASP A 210 13.40 0.94 15.72
CA ASP A 210 13.28 0.32 17.04
C ASP A 210 12.15 0.93 17.88
N LEU A 211 11.63 2.09 17.47
CA LEU A 211 10.56 2.82 18.15
C LEU A 211 9.17 2.52 17.55
N ILE A 212 9.11 1.85 16.40
CA ILE A 212 7.86 1.56 15.70
C ILE A 212 7.07 0.49 16.42
N GLN A 213 5.87 0.86 16.88
CA GLN A 213 4.94 0.01 17.60
C GLN A 213 4.04 -0.80 16.65
N ASP A 214 4.61 -1.56 15.71
CA ASP A 214 3.83 -2.23 14.64
C ASP A 214 2.78 -3.25 15.13
N LYS A 215 2.86 -3.64 16.41
CA LYS A 215 1.87 -4.48 17.09
C LYS A 215 0.60 -3.72 17.48
N ASP A 216 0.69 -2.42 17.70
CA ASP A 216 -0.43 -1.59 18.12
C ASP A 216 -1.26 -1.18 16.90
N GLU A 217 -2.54 -1.53 16.92
CA GLU A 217 -3.49 -1.21 15.84
C GLU A 217 -3.76 0.30 15.74
N LEU A 218 -3.76 0.98 16.89
CA LEU A 218 -4.07 2.40 17.01
C LEU A 218 -2.91 3.16 17.67
N VAL A 219 -2.60 4.32 17.12
CA VAL A 219 -1.67 5.28 17.70
C VAL A 219 -2.41 6.53 18.14
N THR A 220 -2.12 7.02 19.35
CA THR A 220 -2.66 8.31 19.82
C THR A 220 -1.87 9.43 19.16
N LEU A 221 -2.54 10.25 18.35
CA LEU A 221 -1.93 11.39 17.65
C LEU A 221 -2.04 12.68 18.45
N ALA A 222 -3.12 12.86 19.20
CA ALA A 222 -3.32 14.06 20.00
C ALA A 222 -4.17 13.75 21.23
N GLN A 223 -4.00 14.56 22.27
CA GLN A 223 -4.82 14.52 23.47
C GLN A 223 -5.04 15.92 24.01
N SER A 224 -6.17 16.14 24.65
CA SER A 224 -6.49 17.39 25.34
C SER A 224 -7.20 17.09 26.65
N ASP A 225 -6.76 17.74 27.73
CA ASP A 225 -7.31 17.58 29.07
C ASP A 225 -8.35 18.67 29.36
N PHE A 226 -9.52 18.25 29.82
CA PHE A 226 -10.64 19.10 30.22
C PHE A 226 -11.15 18.66 31.59
N GLN A 227 -10.68 19.32 32.66
CA GLN A 227 -11.02 18.97 34.04
C GLN A 227 -10.70 17.49 34.36
N ASP A 228 -11.71 16.66 34.63
CA ASP A 228 -11.57 15.24 34.94
C ASP A 228 -11.74 14.31 33.71
N VAL A 229 -11.80 14.91 32.52
CA VAL A 229 -11.97 14.25 31.24
C VAL A 229 -10.74 14.49 30.38
N LYS A 230 -10.26 13.45 29.70
CA LYS A 230 -9.28 13.55 28.62
C LYS A 230 -9.94 13.18 27.29
N ILE A 231 -9.79 14.01 26.28
CA ILE A 231 -10.17 13.68 24.91
C ILE A 231 -8.93 13.20 24.16
N ILE A 232 -9.00 12.00 23.58
CA ILE A 232 -7.93 11.42 22.78
C ILE A 232 -8.37 11.30 21.32
N LEU A 233 -7.47 11.67 20.41
CA LEU A 233 -7.57 11.41 18.98
C LEU A 233 -6.57 10.33 18.63
N GLN A 234 -7.08 9.20 18.15
CA GLN A 234 -6.30 8.06 17.71
C GLN A 234 -6.49 7.87 16.21
N SER A 235 -5.44 7.43 15.52
CA SER A 235 -5.53 6.93 14.14
C SER A 235 -5.08 5.48 14.07
N LYS A 236 -5.39 4.83 12.95
CA LYS A 236 -4.68 3.60 12.57
C LYS A 236 -3.18 3.86 12.63
N ASN A 237 -2.45 2.90 13.19
CA ASN A 237 -1.01 2.89 13.09
C ASN A 237 -0.60 2.59 11.65
N ILE A 238 0.08 3.54 11.00
CA ILE A 238 0.57 3.39 9.62
C ILE A 238 1.54 2.23 9.42
N PHE A 239 2.15 1.75 10.50
CA PHE A 239 3.09 0.63 10.46
C PHE A 239 2.41 -0.73 10.66
N HIS A 240 1.11 -0.74 10.98
CA HIS A 240 0.32 -1.96 11.19
C HIS A 240 -0.28 -2.49 9.87
N GLN A 241 0.03 -3.74 9.54
CA GLN A 241 -0.21 -4.34 8.20
C GLN A 241 -1.61 -4.99 8.01
N LYS A 242 -2.54 -4.88 8.95
CA LYS A 242 -3.87 -5.52 8.84
C LYS A 242 -4.94 -4.56 8.27
N ASP A 243 -5.95 -5.14 7.61
CA ASP A 243 -7.13 -4.43 7.08
C ASP A 243 -7.85 -3.63 8.17
N PHE A 244 -8.32 -2.42 7.86
CA PHE A 244 -8.97 -1.62 8.89
C PHE A 244 -10.00 -0.61 8.35
N TYR A 245 -11.26 -0.82 8.69
CA TYR A 245 -12.39 0.01 8.25
C TYR A 245 -12.50 1.40 8.89
N THR A 246 -11.56 1.80 9.75
CA THR A 246 -11.65 3.05 10.52
C THR A 246 -10.37 3.83 10.37
N ILE A 247 -10.42 5.13 10.14
CA ILE A 247 -9.18 5.89 9.99
C ILE A 247 -8.86 6.65 11.27
N PHE A 248 -9.87 7.25 11.89
CA PHE A 248 -9.71 8.03 13.13
C PHE A 248 -10.80 7.71 14.15
N ILE A 249 -10.43 7.74 15.42
CA ILE A 249 -11.33 7.54 16.56
C ILE A 249 -11.08 8.68 17.55
N VAL A 250 -12.16 9.33 17.96
CA VAL A 250 -12.14 10.31 19.05
C VAL A 250 -12.83 9.70 20.25
N SER A 251 -12.13 9.62 21.37
CA SER A 251 -12.62 9.02 22.61
C SER A 251 -12.49 9.96 23.78
N GLU A 252 -13.47 9.90 24.68
CA GLU A 252 -13.45 10.50 26.00
C GLU A 252 -12.92 9.47 27.01
N VAL A 253 -11.98 9.87 27.85
CA VAL A 253 -11.42 9.06 28.92
C VAL A 253 -11.71 9.73 30.26
N LYS A 254 -12.51 9.07 31.10
CA LYS A 254 -12.89 9.54 32.45
C LYS A 254 -12.76 8.41 33.46
N LYS A 255 -11.90 8.58 34.48
CA LYS A 255 -11.69 7.60 35.57
C LYS A 255 -11.56 6.15 35.06
N LYS A 256 -10.70 5.94 34.05
CA LYS A 256 -10.43 4.67 33.33
C LYS A 256 -11.54 4.15 32.40
N LYS A 257 -12.68 4.82 32.28
CA LYS A 257 -13.69 4.49 31.27
C LYS A 257 -13.37 5.22 29.97
N ILE A 258 -13.41 4.50 28.86
CA ILE A 258 -13.25 5.04 27.51
C ILE A 258 -14.62 5.03 26.83
N LYS A 259 -15.05 6.18 26.33
CA LYS A 259 -16.28 6.36 25.57
C LYS A 259 -15.93 6.92 24.20
N GLN A 260 -16.20 6.16 23.15
CA GLN A 260 -16.05 6.65 21.79
C GLN A 260 -17.07 7.76 21.52
N LEU A 261 -16.59 8.94 21.13
CA LEU A 261 -17.42 10.10 20.79
C LEU A 261 -17.71 10.16 19.29
N ARG A 262 -16.68 9.91 18.47
CA ARG A 262 -16.74 9.97 17.00
C ARG A 262 -15.83 8.92 16.39
N LYS A 263 -16.21 8.50 15.18
CA LYS A 263 -15.47 7.56 14.35
C LYS A 263 -15.51 8.07 12.92
N TYR A 264 -14.35 8.11 12.27
CA TYR A 264 -14.21 8.55 10.89
C TYR A 264 -13.63 7.41 10.07
N THR A 265 -14.30 7.05 8.99
CA THR A 265 -13.90 5.97 8.09
C THR A 265 -13.24 6.47 6.81
N SER A 266 -13.17 7.79 6.62
CA SER A 266 -12.48 8.42 5.50
C SER A 266 -11.72 9.66 5.97
N LEU A 267 -10.63 10.00 5.26
CA LEU A 267 -9.90 11.25 5.52
C LEU A 267 -10.77 12.48 5.19
N LYS A 268 -11.63 12.40 4.17
CA LYS A 268 -12.54 13.46 3.77
C LYS A 268 -13.45 13.88 4.94
N ASP A 269 -14.13 12.92 5.56
CA ASP A 269 -15.03 13.20 6.69
C ASP A 269 -14.26 13.73 7.91
N PHE A 270 -13.00 13.31 8.07
CA PHE A 270 -12.17 13.77 9.17
C PHE A 270 -11.68 15.21 8.99
N ILE A 271 -11.34 15.61 7.76
CA ILE A 271 -10.87 16.97 7.44
C ILE A 271 -11.95 18.03 7.72
N GLU A 272 -13.22 17.68 7.51
CA GLU A 272 -14.36 18.54 7.81
C GLU A 272 -14.68 18.61 9.33
N SER A 273 -13.97 17.83 10.15
CA SER A 273 -14.22 17.74 11.60
C SER A 273 -13.45 18.80 12.42
N PRO A 274 -13.94 19.16 13.61
CA PRO A 274 -13.22 20.08 14.51
C PRO A 274 -11.91 19.50 15.06
N TYR A 275 -11.68 18.20 14.89
CA TYR A 275 -10.48 17.51 15.38
C TYR A 275 -9.34 17.51 14.36
N TYR A 276 -9.58 17.90 13.10
CA TYR A 276 -8.53 17.92 12.08
C TYR A 276 -7.37 18.84 12.47
N ALA A 277 -7.70 20.02 13.01
CA ALA A 277 -6.72 21.00 13.47
C ALA A 277 -5.75 20.47 14.54
N TRP A 278 -6.09 19.37 15.24
CA TRP A 278 -5.22 18.79 16.28
C TRP A 278 -3.99 18.09 15.69
N ILE A 279 -4.09 17.62 14.45
CA ILE A 279 -3.02 16.89 13.77
C ILE A 279 -2.39 17.70 12.63
N THR A 280 -2.85 18.93 12.40
CA THR A 280 -2.21 19.86 11.49
C THR A 280 -0.90 20.40 12.08
N ARG A 281 0.14 20.52 11.26
CA ARG A 281 1.42 21.15 11.59
C ARG A 281 1.75 22.21 10.53
N LYS A 282 2.12 23.40 11.00
CA LYS A 282 2.55 24.53 10.16
C LYS A 282 4.06 24.53 9.99
#